data_AF-A0A7C5IYD5-F1
#
_entry.id   AF-A0A7C5IYD5-F1
#
_cell.length_a   1.000
_cell.length_b   1.000
_cell.length_c   1.000
_cell.angle_alpha   90.00
_cell.angle_beta   90.00
_cell.angle_gamma   90.00
#
_symmetry.space_group_name_H-M   'P 1'
#
loop_
_entity.id
_entity.type
_entity.pdbx_description
1 polymer ?
#
loop_
_entity_poly.entity_id
_entity_poly.type
_entity_poly.pdbx_seq_one_letter_code
_entity_poly.pdbx_strand_id
1 'polypeptide(L)' 'MKAIVVERAGGPEVLQVAEVPRPRIERDDQVLVQVKAVGVNPIDYKMRG' A
#
# COMPACT_ATOMS: atom_id res chain seq x y z
N MET A 1 2.67 -4.81 10.16
CA MET A 1 1.54 -5.20 9.31
C MET A 1 2.08 -5.40 7.92
N LYS A 2 1.62 -6.43 7.21
CA LYS A 2 2.10 -6.68 5.85
C LYS A 2 1.49 -5.68 4.88
N ALA A 3 2.31 -5.12 4.00
CA ALA A 3 1.91 -4.24 2.93
C ALA A 3 2.76 -4.49 1.68
N ILE A 4 2.24 -4.12 0.51
CA ILE A 4 3.04 -3.99 -0.71
C ILE A 4 3.67 -2.60 -0.72
N VAL A 5 4.99 -2.54 -0.84
CA VAL A 5 5.78 -1.30 -0.84
C VAL A 5 6.54 -1.19 -2.16
N VAL A 6 6.63 0.04 -2.68
CA VAL A 6 7.42 0.40 -3.86
C VAL A 6 8.40 1.50 -3.43
N GLU A 7 9.68 1.16 -3.33
CA GLU A 7 10.73 2.11 -2.89
C GLU A 7 11.43 2.80 -4.06
N ARG A 8 11.30 2.24 -5.28
CA ARG A 8 11.90 2.77 -6.50
C ARG A 8 11.01 2.51 -7.71
N ALA A 9 11.17 3.34 -8.73
CA ALA A 9 10.48 3.15 -9.99
C ALA A 9 10.95 1.87 -10.71
N GLY A 10 10.05 1.19 -11.43
CA GLY A 10 10.38 0.00 -12.21
C GLY A 10 9.18 -0.90 -12.56
N GLY A 11 9.49 -2.08 -13.09
CA GLY A 11 8.51 -3.09 -13.48
C GLY A 11 7.90 -3.82 -12.27
N PRO A 12 7.18 -4.93 -12.48
CA PRO A 12 6.54 -5.69 -11.40
C PRO A 12 7.49 -6.11 -10.26
N GLU A 13 8.79 -6.25 -10.53
CA GLU A 13 9.83 -6.62 -9.57
C GLU A 13 10.03 -5.63 -8.42
N VAL A 14 9.52 -4.40 -8.53
CA VAL A 14 9.61 -3.39 -7.46
C VAL A 14 8.51 -3.55 -6.41
N LEU A 15 7.50 -4.38 -6.65
CA LEU A 15 6.44 -4.67 -5.69
C LEU A 15 6.95 -5.64 -4.62
N GLN A 16 7.22 -5.15 -3.41
CA GLN A 16 7.74 -5.97 -2.32
C GLN A 16 6.76 -6.09 -1.15
N VAL A 17 6.59 -7.30 -0.62
CA VAL A 17 5.88 -7.51 0.64
C VAL A 17 6.82 -7.14 1.78
N ALA A 18 6.43 -6.15 2.59
CA ALA A 18 7.19 -5.71 3.74
C ALA A 18 6.33 -5.65 5.01
N GLU A 19 6.96 -5.77 6.18
CA GLU A 19 6.33 -5.44 7.46
C GLU A 19 6.50 -3.95 7.74
N VAL A 20 5.39 -3.23 7.85
CA VAL A 20 5.36 -1.79 8.15
C VAL A 20 4.65 -1.53 9.50
N PRO A 21 4.92 -0.40 10.18
CA PRO A 21 4.19 -0.02 11.37
C PRO A 21 2.68 0.02 11.11
N ARG A 22 1.89 -0.42 12.10
CA ARG A 22 0.43 -0.30 12.02
C ARG A 22 0.05 1.19 12.08
N PRO A 23 -0.75 1.72 11.14
CA PRO A 23 -1.23 3.09 11.20
C PRO A 23 -2.03 3.35 12.47
N ARG A 24 -1.96 4.58 12.96
CA ARG A 24 -2.73 5.07 14.11
C ARG A 24 -3.72 6.15 13.63
N ILE A 25 -4.84 6.26 14.33
CA ILE A 25 -5.78 7.37 14.14
C ILE A 25 -5.17 8.60 14.82
N GLU A 26 -4.93 9.65 14.04
CA GLU A 26 -4.32 10.90 14.53
C GLU A 26 -5.34 12.03 14.67
N ARG A 27 -6.49 11.91 14.01
CA ARG A 27 -7.56 12.91 14.00
C ARG A 27 -8.93 12.25 14.12
N ASP A 28 -9.91 12.98 14.65
CA ASP A 28 -11.25 12.47 14.91
C ASP A 28 -12.04 12.11 13.64
N ASP A 29 -11.63 12.60 12.47
CA ASP A 29 -12.25 12.35 11.17
C ASP A 29 -11.70 11.10 10.46
N GLN A 30 -10.83 10.32 11.09
CA GLN A 30 -10.19 9.16 10.50
C GLN A 30 -10.76 7.84 11.00
N VAL A 31 -10.75 6.83 10.13
CA VAL A 31 -11.09 5.44 10.48
C VAL A 31 -9.95 4.51 10.09
N LEU A 32 -9.66 3.52 10.94
CA LEU A 32 -8.68 2.48 10.66
C LEU A 32 -9.37 1.23 10.14
N VAL A 33 -9.14 0.91 8.87
CA VAL A 33 -9.77 -0.25 8.20
C VAL A 33 -8.83 -1.45 8.24
N GLN A 34 -9.34 -2.61 8.69
CA GLN A 34 -8.66 -3.89 8.48
C GLN A 34 -8.97 -4.41 7.07
N VAL A 35 -8.03 -4.25 6.15
CA VAL A 35 -8.17 -4.71 4.77
C VAL A 35 -8.31 -6.24 4.71
N LYS A 36 -9.38 -6.74 4.07
CA LYS A 36 -9.62 -8.17 3.81
C LYS A 36 -9.44 -8.54 2.33
N ALA A 37 -9.65 -7.58 1.44
CA ALA A 37 -9.46 -7.70 0.00
C ALA A 37 -9.09 -6.31 -0.55
N VAL A 38 -8.42 -6.29 -1.71
CA VAL A 38 -8.08 -5.07 -2.46
C VAL A 38 -8.42 -5.26 -3.94
N GLY A 39 -8.83 -4.19 -4.60
CA GLY A 39 -8.95 -4.14 -6.05
C GLY A 39 -7.63 -3.72 -6.69
N VAL A 40 -7.30 -4.30 -7.84
CA VAL A 40 -6.16 -3.88 -8.67
C VAL A 40 -6.71 -3.14 -9.88
N ASN A 41 -6.20 -1.94 -10.14
CA ASN A 41 -6.67 -0.99 -11.14
C ASN A 41 -5.54 -0.59 -12.11
N PRO A 42 -5.86 -0.10 -13.32
CA PRO A 42 -4.84 0.34 -14.27
C PRO A 42 -3.91 1.46 -13.75
N ILE A 43 -4.35 2.28 -12.79
CA ILE A 43 -3.49 3.31 -12.20
C ILE A 43 -2.35 2.72 -11.37
N ASP A 44 -2.55 1.55 -10.76
CA ASP A 44 -1.60 0.92 -9.82
C ASP A 44 -0.28 0.52 -10.50
N TYR A 45 -0.30 0.26 -11.82
CA TYR A 45 0.94 0.03 -12.57
C TYR A 45 1.55 1.30 -13.11
N LYS A 46 0.74 2.29 -13.49
CA LYS A 46 1.22 3.58 -14.02
C LYS A 46 1.95 4.41 -12.96
N MET A 47 1.62 4.22 -11.68
CA MET A 47 2.26 4.93 -10.57
C MET A 47 3.68 4.45 -10.24
N ARG A 48 4.15 3.34 -10.83
CA ARG A 48 5.46 2.76 -10.53
C ARG A 48 6.60 3.28 -11.40
N GLY A 49 6.35 4.29 -12.24
CA GLY A 49 7.32 4.86 -13.18
C GLY A 49 7.11 4.45 -14.62
#